data_AF-A0A849T0G9-F1
#
_entry.id   AF-A0A849T0G9-F1
#
_cell.length_a   1.000
_cell.length_b   1.000
_cell.length_c   1.000
_cell.angle_alpha   90.00
_cell.angle_beta   90.00
_cell.angle_gamma   90.00
#
_symmetry.space_group_name_H-M   'P 1'
#
loop_
_entity.id
_entity.type
_entity.pdbx_description
1 polymer ?
#
loop_
_entity_poly.entity_id
_entity_poly.type
_entity_poly.pdbx_seq_one_letter_code
_entity_poly.pdbx_strand_id
1 'polypeptide(L)'
;MRDLIAIVVETFYEKALSDVLIGYHFKKFEDPVVLGHHLERITTFWEMQLTGQTSIPLEGKPFQLLFTHLGLKIKRGELGRWIVLFHQTLDELEANFKHDESSYENIRLISEEWKKRIHFFEERFKAHPQMFN
;
A
#
# COMPACT_ATOMS: atom_id res chain seq x y z
N MET A 1 -5.55 -8.06 -13.15
CA MET A 1 -5.79 -6.93 -12.21
C MET A 1 -5.18 -7.22 -10.85
N ARG A 2 -5.62 -8.27 -10.14
CA ARG A 2 -5.03 -8.67 -8.85
C ARG A 2 -3.52 -8.89 -8.91
N ASP A 3 -3.01 -9.50 -9.98
CA ASP A 3 -1.56 -9.74 -10.13
C ASP A 3 -0.75 -8.43 -10.18
N LEU A 4 -1.24 -7.41 -10.89
CA LEU A 4 -0.62 -6.09 -10.90
C LEU A 4 -0.68 -5.41 -9.53
N ILE A 5 -1.79 -5.60 -8.80
CA ILE A 5 -1.91 -5.10 -7.43
C ILE A 5 -0.90 -5.81 -6.52
N ALA A 6 -0.72 -7.12 -6.66
CA ALA A 6 0.27 -7.89 -5.92
C ALA A 6 1.69 -7.38 -6.21
N ILE A 7 2.03 -7.14 -7.48
CA ILE A 7 3.34 -6.56 -7.87
C ILE A 7 3.55 -5.20 -7.19
N VAL A 8 2.56 -4.31 -7.19
CA VAL A 8 2.67 -3.01 -6.50
C VAL A 8 2.89 -3.19 -5.00
N VAL A 9 2.13 -4.08 -4.36
CA VAL A 9 2.25 -4.36 -2.92
C VAL A 9 3.62 -4.93 -2.58
N GLU A 10 4.07 -5.95 -3.30
CA GLU A 10 5.38 -6.59 -3.10
C GLU A 10 6.51 -5.57 -3.26
N THR A 11 6.50 -4.82 -4.36
CA THR A 11 7.52 -3.78 -4.65
C THR A 11 7.53 -2.69 -3.57
N PHE A 12 6.37 -2.31 -3.03
CA PHE A 12 6.30 -1.37 -1.91
C PHE A 12 6.92 -1.96 -0.64
N TYR A 13 6.63 -3.23 -0.31
CA TYR A 13 7.14 -3.86 0.90
C TYR A 13 8.65 -4.08 0.86
N GLU A 14 9.23 -4.39 -0.31
CA GLU A 14 10.70 -4.44 -0.47
C GLU A 14 11.37 -3.12 -0.06
N LYS A 15 10.77 -1.98 -0.45
CA LYS A 15 11.25 -0.64 -0.06
C LYS A 15 10.96 -0.35 1.41
N ALA A 16 9.75 -0.64 1.88
CA ALA A 16 9.31 -0.28 3.22
C ALA A 16 10.07 -1.05 4.32
N LEU A 17 10.39 -2.33 4.09
CA LEU A 17 11.15 -3.17 5.02
C LEU A 17 12.57 -2.66 5.26
N SER A 18 13.20 -2.06 4.24
CA SER A 18 14.57 -1.55 4.28
C SER A 18 14.67 -0.05 4.57
N ASP A 19 13.54 0.65 4.69
CA ASP A 19 13.52 2.10 4.87
C ASP A 19 13.98 2.52 6.27
N VAL A 20 14.90 3.49 6.33
CA VAL A 20 15.51 3.95 7.58
C VAL A 20 14.55 4.67 8.53
N LEU A 21 13.44 5.24 8.03
CA LEU A 21 12.47 5.97 8.84
C LEU A 21 11.31 5.09 9.29
N ILE A 22 10.81 4.21 8.42
CA ILE A 22 9.59 3.44 8.69
C ILE A 22 9.83 1.94 8.85
N GLY A 23 10.99 1.42 8.45
CA GLY A 23 11.31 -0.01 8.44
C GLY A 23 11.12 -0.69 9.78
N TYR A 24 11.33 0.05 10.88
CA TYR A 24 11.14 -0.48 12.23
C TYR A 24 9.69 -0.88 12.55
N HIS A 25 8.69 -0.31 11.86
CA HIS A 25 7.28 -0.72 11.98
C HIS A 25 7.00 -2.10 11.39
N PHE A 26 7.93 -2.60 10.56
CA PHE A 26 7.77 -3.81 9.77
C PHE A 26 8.62 -5.00 10.26
N LYS A 27 9.34 -4.87 11.39
CA LYS A 27 10.23 -5.93 11.91
C LYS A 27 9.61 -7.32 12.02
N LYS A 28 8.31 -7.41 12.34
CA LYS A 28 7.59 -8.69 12.42
C LYS A 28 7.51 -9.45 11.08
N PHE A 29 7.78 -8.76 9.97
CA PHE A 29 7.79 -9.31 8.62
C PHE A 29 9.19 -9.74 8.16
N GLU A 30 10.18 -9.75 9.07
CA GLU A 30 11.45 -10.46 8.83
C GLU A 30 11.24 -11.98 8.69
N ASP A 31 10.14 -12.52 9.23
CA ASP A 31 9.68 -13.87 8.95
C ASP A 31 8.95 -13.92 7.59
N PRO A 32 9.47 -14.67 6.59
CA PRO A 32 8.86 -14.75 5.27
C PRO A 32 7.44 -15.34 5.26
N VAL A 33 7.11 -16.23 6.20
CA VAL A 33 5.77 -16.81 6.30
C VAL A 33 4.78 -15.74 6.75
N VAL A 34 5.16 -14.96 7.76
CA VAL A 34 4.34 -13.86 8.26
C VAL A 34 4.19 -12.77 7.20
N LEU A 35 5.27 -12.44 6.48
CA LEU A 35 5.24 -11.51 5.35
C LEU A 35 4.29 -12.00 4.25
N GLY A 36 4.39 -13.27 3.84
CA GLY A 36 3.54 -13.84 2.78
C GLY A 36 2.04 -13.70 3.07
N HIS A 37 1.61 -14.08 4.29
CA HIS A 37 0.21 -13.90 4.72
C HIS A 37 -0.22 -12.43 4.75
N HIS A 38 0.70 -11.54 5.13
CA HIS A 38 0.42 -10.11 5.17
C HIS A 38 0.28 -9.50 3.78
N LEU A 39 1.15 -9.88 2.84
CA LEU A 39 1.08 -9.43 1.43
C LEU A 39 -0.26 -9.83 0.80
N GLU A 40 -0.72 -11.07 0.99
CA GLU A 40 -2.02 -11.51 0.47
C GLU A 40 -3.19 -10.64 0.98
N ARG A 41 -3.19 -10.35 2.28
CA ARG A 41 -4.21 -9.51 2.93
C ARG A 41 -4.19 -8.08 2.41
N ILE A 42 -3.00 -7.50 2.25
CA ILE A 42 -2.84 -6.13 1.74
C ILE A 42 -3.19 -6.05 0.25
N THR A 43 -2.86 -7.06 -0.56
CA THR A 43 -3.31 -7.15 -1.95
C THR A 43 -4.84 -7.17 -2.03
N THR A 44 -5.52 -7.94 -1.17
CA THR A 44 -7.00 -7.97 -1.13
C THR A 44 -7.59 -6.65 -0.63
N PHE A 45 -6.95 -6.00 0.35
CA PHE A 45 -7.36 -4.66 0.78
C PHE A 45 -7.32 -3.68 -0.39
N TRP A 46 -6.21 -3.63 -1.14
CA TRP A 46 -6.08 -2.73 -2.28
C TRP A 46 -6.99 -3.11 -3.44
N GLU A 47 -7.22 -4.40 -3.69
CA GLU A 47 -8.21 -4.86 -4.65
C GLU A 47 -9.60 -4.28 -4.35
N MET A 48 -10.04 -4.34 -3.09
CA MET A 48 -11.27 -3.70 -2.64
C MET A 48 -11.25 -2.18 -2.83
N GLN A 49 -10.15 -1.51 -2.46
CA GLN A 49 -10.08 -0.05 -2.57
C GLN A 49 -10.10 0.46 -4.02
N LEU A 50 -9.49 -0.29 -4.94
CA LEU A 50 -9.33 0.12 -6.34
C LEU A 50 -10.52 -0.30 -7.21
N THR A 51 -11.14 -1.44 -6.90
CA THR A 51 -12.18 -2.04 -7.77
C THR A 51 -13.57 -2.07 -7.13
N GLY A 52 -13.67 -1.88 -5.80
CA GLY A 52 -14.91 -2.08 -5.04
C GLY A 52 -15.32 -3.56 -4.90
N GLN A 53 -14.47 -4.49 -5.35
CA GLN A 53 -14.68 -5.94 -5.30
C GLN A 53 -13.43 -6.64 -4.79
N THR A 54 -13.56 -7.90 -4.40
CA THR A 54 -12.42 -8.72 -3.94
C THR A 54 -12.50 -10.12 -4.54
N SER A 55 -11.39 -10.63 -5.05
CA SER A 55 -11.32 -11.99 -5.58
C SER A 55 -11.35 -13.04 -4.47
N ILE A 56 -10.93 -12.68 -3.25
CA ILE A 56 -11.01 -13.49 -2.05
C ILE A 56 -11.64 -12.71 -0.90
N PRO A 57 -12.33 -13.34 0.07
CA PRO A 57 -12.93 -12.63 1.18
C PRO A 57 -11.90 -11.81 1.98
N LEU A 58 -12.22 -10.54 2.28
CA LEU A 58 -11.44 -9.75 3.22
C LEU A 58 -11.53 -10.34 4.62
N GLU A 59 -10.38 -10.58 5.23
CA GLU A 59 -10.31 -10.88 6.66
C GLU A 59 -10.58 -9.61 7.49
N GLY A 60 -11.64 -9.64 8.28
CA GLY A 60 -12.06 -8.51 9.12
C GLY A 60 -12.82 -7.42 8.36
N LYS A 61 -13.41 -6.46 9.10
CA LYS A 61 -14.16 -5.36 8.46
C LYS A 61 -13.19 -4.30 7.89
N PRO A 62 -13.43 -3.72 6.71
CA PRO A 62 -12.56 -2.70 6.11
C PRO A 62 -12.23 -1.53 7.06
N PHE A 63 -13.21 -1.10 7.88
CA PHE A 63 -13.03 -0.03 8.86
C PHE A 63 -12.13 -0.43 10.05
N GLN A 64 -12.10 -1.71 10.42
CA GLN A 64 -11.20 -2.20 11.46
C GLN A 64 -9.74 -2.17 11.01
N LEU A 65 -9.47 -2.34 9.71
CA LEU A 65 -8.12 -2.30 9.13
C LEU A 65 -7.50 -0.89 9.16
N LEU A 66 -8.30 0.17 9.14
CA LEU A 66 -7.75 1.52 9.35
C LEU A 66 -7.30 1.68 10.81
N PHE A 67 -8.10 1.16 11.76
CA PHE A 67 -7.78 1.23 13.18
C PHE A 67 -6.63 0.33 13.63
N THR A 68 -6.27 -0.70 12.88
CA THR A 68 -5.08 -1.51 13.21
C THR A 68 -3.80 -0.67 13.19
N HIS A 69 -3.79 0.44 12.46
CA HIS A 69 -2.66 1.38 12.40
C HIS A 69 -2.62 2.35 13.58
N LEU A 70 -3.71 2.52 14.35
CA LEU A 70 -3.69 3.35 15.57
C LEU A 70 -2.69 2.83 16.60
N GLY A 71 -2.55 1.51 16.72
CA GLY A 71 -1.62 0.88 17.66
C GLY A 71 -0.15 1.11 17.31
N LEU A 72 0.15 1.48 16.05
CA LEU A 72 1.52 1.68 15.57
C LEU A 72 2.08 3.05 15.98
N LYS A 73 1.25 3.98 16.48
CA LYS A 73 1.66 5.34 16.85
C LYS A 73 2.50 6.03 15.76
N ILE A 74 2.05 5.87 14.51
CA ILE A 74 2.73 6.42 13.33
C ILE A 74 2.87 7.93 13.52
N LYS A 75 4.06 8.47 13.34
CA LYS A 75 4.28 9.91 13.39
C LYS A 75 3.93 10.53 12.04
N ARG A 76 3.59 11.82 12.03
CA ARG A 76 3.30 12.56 10.79
C ARG A 76 4.41 12.43 9.73
N GLY A 77 5.68 12.48 10.14
CA GLY A 77 6.81 12.29 9.22
C GLY A 77 6.89 10.88 8.63
N GLU A 78 6.51 9.87 9.40
CA GLU A 78 6.49 8.46 8.97
C GLU A 78 5.35 8.19 8.00
N LEU A 79 4.17 8.78 8.23
CA LEU A 79 3.07 8.77 7.26
C LEU A 79 3.50 9.43 5.94
N GLY A 80 4.16 10.60 6.01
CA GLY A 80 4.71 11.26 4.83
C GLY A 80 5.69 10.36 4.08
N ARG A 81 6.54 9.62 4.81
CA ARG A 81 7.46 8.67 4.19
C ARG A 81 6.74 7.48 3.53
N TRP A 82 5.70 6.92 4.15
CA TRP A 82 4.85 5.89 3.51
C TRP A 82 4.30 6.36 2.17
N ILE A 83 3.73 7.56 2.13
CA ILE A 83 3.15 8.15 0.91
C ILE A 83 4.22 8.30 -0.18
N VAL A 84 5.39 8.83 0.18
CA VAL A 84 6.52 8.96 -0.76
C VAL A 84 6.93 7.61 -1.35
N LEU A 85 7.09 6.57 -0.52
CA LEU A 85 7.48 5.23 -1.02
C LEU A 85 6.43 4.62 -1.94
N PHE A 86 5.13 4.83 -1.67
CA PHE A 86 4.08 4.39 -2.58
C PHE A 86 4.16 5.10 -3.94
N HIS A 87 4.30 6.43 -3.96
CA HIS A 87 4.46 7.17 -5.22
C HIS A 87 5.68 6.69 -6.01
N GLN A 88 6.83 6.53 -5.34
CA GLN A 88 8.04 5.98 -5.97
C GLN A 88 7.80 4.58 -6.56
N THR A 89 7.10 3.72 -5.83
CA THR A 89 6.76 2.37 -6.31
C THR A 89 5.94 2.41 -7.60
N LEU A 90 4.89 3.24 -7.64
CA LEU A 90 4.02 3.36 -8.81
C LEU A 90 4.76 3.94 -10.02
N ASP A 91 5.54 5.00 -9.81
CA ASP A 91 6.28 5.67 -10.87
C ASP A 91 7.38 4.77 -11.48
N GLU A 92 8.08 3.99 -10.63
CA GLU A 92 9.07 3.01 -11.08
C GLU A 92 8.43 1.86 -11.87
N LEU A 93 7.28 1.35 -11.43
CA LEU A 93 6.55 0.29 -12.15
C LEU A 93 6.06 0.81 -13.51
N GLU A 94 5.47 2.00 -13.58
CA GLU A 94 5.09 2.62 -14.86
C GLU A 94 6.29 2.73 -15.82
N ALA A 95 7.45 3.14 -15.31
CA ALA A 95 8.69 3.23 -16.11
C ALA A 95 9.16 1.85 -16.60
N ASN A 96 9.08 0.82 -15.76
CA ASN A 96 9.50 -0.55 -16.10
C ASN A 96 8.61 -1.20 -17.17
N PHE A 97 7.31 -0.93 -17.16
CA PHE A 97 6.37 -1.45 -18.16
C PHE A 97 6.31 -0.63 -19.45
N LYS A 98 7.00 0.51 -19.53
CA LYS A 98 6.91 1.47 -20.64
C LYS A 98 7.20 0.90 -22.04
N HIS A 99 7.92 -0.22 -22.13
CA HIS A 99 8.28 -0.86 -23.39
C HIS A 99 7.22 -1.81 -23.96
N ASP A 100 6.19 -2.14 -23.19
CA ASP A 100 5.06 -2.96 -23.63
C ASP A 100 3.75 -2.14 -23.53
N GLU A 101 3.16 -1.78 -24.67
CA GLU A 101 2.03 -0.84 -24.70
C GLU A 101 0.82 -1.32 -23.89
N SER A 102 0.50 -2.62 -23.97
CA SER A 102 -0.63 -3.19 -23.24
C SER A 102 -0.38 -3.19 -21.73
N SER A 103 0.80 -3.62 -21.30
CA SER A 103 1.19 -3.66 -19.89
C SER A 103 1.33 -2.26 -19.31
N TYR A 104 1.86 -1.31 -20.10
CA TYR A 104 1.99 0.09 -19.73
C TYR A 104 0.62 0.73 -19.46
N GLU A 105 -0.36 0.55 -20.36
CA GLU A 105 -1.69 1.13 -20.14
C GLU A 105 -2.36 0.53 -18.90
N ASN A 106 -2.21 -0.78 -18.68
CA ASN A 106 -2.76 -1.45 -17.49
C ASN A 106 -2.14 -0.91 -16.19
N ILE A 107 -0.81 -0.78 -16.10
CA ILE A 107 -0.17 -0.27 -14.89
C ILE A 107 -0.49 1.22 -14.69
N ARG A 108 -0.53 2.02 -15.77
CA ARG A 108 -0.86 3.44 -15.72
C ARG A 108 -2.26 3.68 -15.13
N LEU A 109 -3.27 2.95 -15.60
CA LEU A 109 -4.64 3.06 -15.08
C LEU A 109 -4.73 2.69 -13.59
N ILE A 110 -4.04 1.63 -13.18
CA ILE A 110 -3.98 1.21 -11.77
C ILE A 110 -3.29 2.27 -10.93
N SER A 111 -2.13 2.76 -11.37
CA SER A 111 -1.36 3.78 -10.66
C SER A 111 -2.16 5.06 -10.47
N GLU A 112 -2.90 5.51 -11.48
CA GLU A 112 -3.76 6.70 -11.36
C GLU A 112 -4.86 6.52 -10.30
N GLU A 113 -5.54 5.37 -10.27
CA GLU A 113 -6.54 5.11 -9.24
C GLU A 113 -5.90 4.97 -7.86
N TRP A 114 -4.73 4.34 -7.78
CA TRP A 114 -3.98 4.18 -6.54
C TRP A 114 -3.54 5.53 -5.95
N LYS A 115 -3.02 6.43 -6.80
CA LYS A 115 -2.63 7.80 -6.43
C LYS A 115 -3.82 8.56 -5.83
N LYS A 116 -5.03 8.43 -6.41
CA LYS A 116 -6.26 9.01 -5.83
C LYS A 116 -6.60 8.42 -4.46
N ARG A 117 -6.46 7.10 -4.29
CA ARG A 117 -6.74 6.44 -3.00
C ARG A 117 -5.74 6.82 -1.92
N ILE A 118 -4.44 6.91 -2.26
CA ILE A 118 -3.41 7.41 -1.36
C ILE A 118 -3.76 8.82 -0.90
N HIS A 119 -4.10 9.72 -1.83
CA HIS A 119 -4.50 11.08 -1.48
C HIS A 119 -5.73 11.10 -0.58
N PHE A 120 -6.76 10.30 -0.88
CA PHE A 120 -7.94 10.16 -0.02
C PHE A 120 -7.58 9.74 1.41
N PHE A 121 -6.71 8.73 1.57
CA PHE A 121 -6.27 8.30 2.90
C PHE A 121 -5.43 9.35 3.61
N GLU A 122 -4.50 10.00 2.90
CA GLU A 122 -3.69 11.09 3.43
C GLU A 122 -4.56 12.22 4.00
N GLU A 123 -5.58 12.67 3.26
CA GLU A 123 -6.49 13.71 3.73
C GLU A 123 -7.32 13.24 4.94
N ARG A 124 -7.77 11.98 4.93
CA ARG A 124 -8.50 11.41 6.07
C ARG A 124 -7.66 11.38 7.34
N PHE A 125 -6.38 11.04 7.18
CA PHE A 125 -5.39 11.04 8.23
C PHE A 125 -5.10 12.46 8.74
N LYS A 126 -4.82 13.41 7.85
CA LYS A 126 -4.61 14.83 8.21
C LYS A 126 -5.80 15.43 8.97
N ALA A 127 -7.02 15.06 8.60
CA ALA A 127 -8.25 15.51 9.27
C ALA A 127 -8.43 14.93 10.68
N HIS A 128 -7.63 13.93 11.08
CA HIS A 128 -7.71 13.29 12.40
C HIS A 128 -6.31 13.20 13.02
N PRO A 129 -5.65 14.34 13.32
CA PRO A 129 -4.28 14.37 13.82
C PRO A 129 -4.09 13.60 15.13
N GLN A 130 -5.15 13.42 15.92
CA GLN A 130 -5.17 12.58 17.12
C GLN A 130 -4.84 11.11 16.85
N MET A 131 -4.92 10.63 15.60
CA MET A 131 -4.46 9.29 15.23
C MET A 131 -2.93 9.15 15.20
N PHE A 132 -2.18 10.26 15.31
CA PHE A 132 -0.72 10.33 15.13
C PHE A 132 0.04 10.98 16.30
N ASN A 133 -0.63 11.13 17.46
CA ASN A 133 -0.05 11.69 18.68
C ASN A 133 0.41 10.60 19.65
#